data_AF-A0A377CE53-F1
#
_entry.id   AF-A0A377CE53-F1
#
_cell.length_a   1.000
_cell.length_b   1.000
_cell.length_c   1.000
_cell.angle_alpha   90.00
_cell.angle_beta   90.00
_cell.angle_gamma   90.00
#
_symmetry.space_group_name_H-M   'P 1'
#
loop_
_entity.id
_entity.type
_entity.pdbx_description
1 polymer ?
#
loop_
_entity_poly.entity_id
_entity_poly.type
_entity_poly.pdbx_seq_one_letter_code
_entity_poly.pdbx_strand_id
1 'polypeptide(L)'
;MQKLKQQVFEANMDLPRYGLVVIKPSGVAYETMKADDMVVVDMSGRVVEGEYRPSSDTATHLELYRRYPSLGGIVHTHSTHATAWAQAGLAIPGVRHHAR
;
A
#
# COMPACT_ATOMS: atom_id res chain seq x y z
N MET A 1 11.14 -9.98 5.21
CA MET A 1 10.19 -8.88 4.94
C MET A 1 10.66 -7.86 3.89
N GLN A 2 11.90 -7.34 3.95
CA GLN A 2 12.36 -6.33 2.98
C GLN A 2 12.32 -6.80 1.51
N LYS A 3 12.71 -8.07 1.26
CA LYS A 3 12.57 -8.71 -0.06
C LYS A 3 11.12 -8.76 -0.56
N LEU A 4 10.18 -9.17 0.29
CA LEU A 4 8.76 -9.23 -0.07
C LEU A 4 8.22 -7.85 -0.46
N LYS A 5 8.53 -6.81 0.33
CA LYS A 5 8.13 -5.43 0.00
C LYS A 5 8.66 -4.98 -1.36
N GLN A 6 9.90 -5.33 -1.68
CA GLN A 6 10.51 -5.03 -2.98
C GLN A 6 9.79 -5.76 -4.13
N GLN A 7 9.49 -7.05 -3.97
CA GLN A 7 8.77 -7.83 -4.99
C GLN A 7 7.37 -7.26 -5.26
N VAL A 8 6.65 -6.84 -4.22
CA VAL A 8 5.32 -6.22 -4.34
C VAL A 8 5.40 -4.86 -5.03
N PHE A 9 6.42 -4.06 -4.70
CA PHE A 9 6.67 -2.79 -5.37
C PHE A 9 6.95 -2.98 -6.86
N GLU A 10 7.87 -3.89 -7.20
CA GLU A 10 8.21 -4.21 -8.59
C GLU A 10 7.00 -4.70 -9.39
N ALA A 11 6.16 -5.55 -8.79
CA ALA A 11 4.91 -5.99 -9.43
C ALA A 11 3.94 -4.81 -9.65
N ASN A 12 3.77 -3.94 -8.66
CA ASN A 12 2.84 -2.81 -8.75
C ASN A 12 3.35 -1.63 -9.60
N MET A 13 4.61 -1.60 -10.00
CA MET A 13 5.09 -0.70 -11.05
C MET A 13 4.48 -1.02 -12.42
N ASP A 14 4.05 -2.27 -12.62
CA ASP A 14 3.65 -2.79 -13.91
C ASP A 14 2.17 -3.17 -13.97
N LEU A 15 1.68 -3.94 -13.00
CA LEU A 15 0.34 -4.51 -12.98
C LEU A 15 -0.82 -3.49 -13.13
N PRO A 16 -0.75 -2.25 -12.61
CA PRO A 16 -1.83 -1.29 -12.79
C PRO A 16 -2.16 -1.00 -14.26
N ARG A 17 -1.18 -1.13 -15.18
CA ARG A 17 -1.42 -0.97 -16.63
C ARG A 17 -2.33 -2.07 -17.22
N TYR A 18 -2.44 -3.20 -16.53
CA TYR A 18 -3.34 -4.30 -16.84
C TYR A 18 -4.61 -4.30 -15.97
N GLY A 19 -4.79 -3.26 -15.16
CA GLY A 19 -5.91 -3.16 -14.25
C GLY A 19 -5.82 -4.10 -13.04
N LEU A 20 -4.60 -4.47 -12.62
CA LEU A 20 -4.34 -5.36 -11.49
C LEU A 20 -3.46 -4.68 -10.44
N VAL A 21 -3.63 -5.04 -9.17
CA VAL A 21 -2.82 -4.56 -8.05
C VAL A 21 -2.58 -5.69 -7.06
N VAL A 22 -1.34 -5.83 -6.59
CA VAL A 22 -0.97 -6.72 -5.48
C VAL A 22 -1.09 -5.97 -4.16
N ILE A 23 -1.81 -6.54 -3.21
CA ILE A 23 -2.03 -5.96 -1.89
C ILE A 23 -1.87 -6.98 -0.76
N LYS A 24 -1.46 -6.48 0.40
CA LYS A 24 -1.27 -7.28 1.62
C LYS A 24 -2.56 -8.04 1.98
N PRO A 25 -2.46 -9.31 2.41
CA PRO A 25 -3.58 -10.01 3.02
C PRO A 25 -3.96 -9.43 4.39
N SER A 26 -5.24 -9.48 4.71
CA SER A 26 -5.77 -9.16 6.04
C SER A 26 -5.57 -10.33 7.00
N GLY A 27 -5.20 -10.04 8.25
CA GLY A 27 -5.10 -11.04 9.32
C GLY A 27 -3.86 -11.93 9.31
N VAL A 28 -2.94 -11.75 8.34
CA VAL A 28 -1.67 -12.48 8.29
C VAL A 28 -0.57 -11.67 8.96
N ALA A 29 0.14 -12.30 9.91
CA ALA A 29 1.25 -11.70 10.65
C ALA A 29 2.44 -11.43 9.71
N TYR A 30 3.14 -10.31 9.90
CA TYR A 30 4.26 -9.93 9.02
C TYR A 30 5.44 -10.90 9.11
N GLU A 31 5.64 -11.52 10.27
CA GLU A 31 6.76 -12.41 10.54
C GLU A 31 6.70 -13.68 9.68
N THR A 32 5.49 -14.14 9.35
CA THR A 32 5.24 -15.38 8.61
C THR A 32 4.80 -15.16 7.18
N MET A 33 4.48 -13.92 6.81
CA MET A 33 3.94 -13.56 5.49
C MET A 33 4.94 -13.83 4.35
N LYS A 34 4.44 -14.46 3.30
CA LYS A 34 5.17 -14.85 2.08
C LYS A 34 4.59 -14.15 0.86
N ALA A 35 5.29 -14.28 -0.28
CA ALA A 35 4.81 -13.76 -1.56
C ALA A 35 3.48 -14.41 -1.97
N ASP A 36 3.33 -15.71 -1.74
CA ASP A 36 2.13 -16.48 -2.10
C ASP A 36 0.90 -16.10 -1.25
N ASP A 37 1.11 -15.44 -0.10
CA ASP A 37 0.01 -14.94 0.73
C ASP A 37 -0.56 -13.61 0.21
N MET A 38 0.12 -12.96 -0.73
CA MET A 38 -0.31 -11.68 -1.29
C MET A 38 -1.57 -11.86 -2.15
N VAL A 39 -2.43 -10.84 -2.16
CA VAL A 39 -3.71 -10.89 -2.86
C VAL A 39 -3.65 -10.00 -4.09
N VAL A 40 -4.06 -10.53 -5.24
CA VAL A 40 -4.21 -9.76 -6.48
C VAL A 40 -5.67 -9.34 -6.62
N VAL A 41 -5.90 -8.05 -6.79
CA VAL A 41 -7.23 -7.47 -7.04
C VAL A 41 -7.28 -6.76 -8.39
N ASP A 42 -8.45 -6.73 -9.01
CA ASP A 42 -8.70 -5.85 -10.15
C ASP A 42 -8.99 -4.41 -9.70
N MET A 43 -9.05 -3.48 -10.66
CA MET A 43 -9.37 -2.07 -10.38
C MET A 43 -10.79 -1.83 -9.87
N SER A 44 -11.65 -2.85 -9.69
CA SER A 44 -12.91 -2.72 -8.95
C SER A 44 -12.81 -3.21 -7.50
N GLY A 45 -11.67 -3.81 -7.12
CA GLY A 45 -11.43 -4.39 -5.80
C GLY A 45 -11.88 -5.83 -5.66
N ARG A 46 -12.25 -6.48 -6.77
CA ARG A 46 -12.55 -7.91 -6.76
C ARG A 46 -11.25 -8.70 -6.75
N VAL A 47 -11.19 -9.74 -5.92
CA VAL A 47 -10.04 -10.66 -5.87
C VAL A 47 -9.98 -11.45 -7.17
N VAL A 48 -8.82 -11.40 -7.81
CA VAL A 48 -8.47 -12.15 -9.02
C VAL A 48 -7.63 -13.37 -8.65
N GLU A 49 -6.75 -13.24 -7.66
CA GLU A 49 -5.86 -14.30 -7.19
C GLU A 49 -5.53 -14.14 -5.69
N GLY A 50 -5.31 -15.26 -5.00
CA GLY A 50 -4.96 -15.31 -3.58
C GLY A 50 -6.06 -15.97 -2.73
N GLU A 51 -5.64 -16.67 -1.66
CA GLU A 51 -6.56 -17.38 -0.75
C GLU A 51 -7.10 -16.49 0.37
N TYR A 52 -6.40 -15.39 0.66
CA TYR A 52 -6.72 -14.49 1.76
C TYR A 52 -7.65 -13.35 1.35
N ARG A 53 -8.30 -12.75 2.35
CA ARG A 53 -9.00 -11.49 2.17
C ARG A 53 -7.97 -10.36 1.94
N PRO A 54 -8.16 -9.46 0.98
CA PRO A 54 -7.27 -8.32 0.80
C PRO A 54 -7.39 -7.35 1.99
N SER A 55 -6.41 -6.46 2.13
CA SER A 55 -6.40 -5.40 3.16
C SER A 55 -7.72 -4.62 3.21
N SER A 56 -8.14 -4.18 4.40
CA SER A 56 -9.25 -3.23 4.55
C SER A 56 -9.02 -1.92 3.79
N ASP A 57 -7.76 -1.54 3.56
CA ASP A 57 -7.39 -0.29 2.90
C ASP A 57 -7.40 -0.39 1.36
N THR A 58 -7.83 -1.53 0.80
CA THR A 58 -7.80 -1.80 -0.64
C THR A 58 -8.50 -0.71 -1.46
N ALA A 59 -9.69 -0.27 -1.03
CA ALA A 59 -10.45 0.75 -1.75
C ALA A 59 -9.66 2.07 -1.90
N THR A 60 -8.99 2.49 -0.82
CA THR A 60 -8.15 3.70 -0.81
C THR A 60 -6.94 3.54 -1.73
N HIS A 61 -6.28 2.37 -1.72
CA HIS A 61 -5.15 2.10 -2.61
C HIS A 61 -5.55 2.17 -4.08
N LEU A 62 -6.68 1.55 -4.45
CA LEU A 62 -7.17 1.57 -5.82
C LEU A 62 -7.49 2.99 -6.29
N GLU A 63 -8.08 3.82 -5.43
CA GLU A 63 -8.37 5.20 -5.78
C GLU A 63 -7.11 6.02 -6.03
N LEU A 64 -6.06 5.81 -5.23
CA LEU A 64 -4.76 6.45 -5.44
C LEU A 64 -4.11 6.00 -6.74
N TYR A 65 -4.15 4.72 -7.10
CA TYR A 65 -3.66 4.25 -8.40
C TYR A 65 -4.44 4.82 -9.59
N ARG A 66 -5.79 4.94 -9.48
CA ARG A 66 -6.61 5.58 -10.52
C ARG A 66 -6.26 7.05 -10.69
N ARG A 67 -6.06 7.77 -9.58
CA ARG A 67 -5.78 9.20 -9.58
C ARG A 67 -4.36 9.54 -9.99
N TYR A 68 -3.39 8.67 -9.68
CA TYR A 68 -1.97 8.90 -9.91
C TYR A 68 -1.34 7.71 -10.65
N PRO A 69 -1.44 7.67 -12.00
CA PRO A 69 -0.98 6.54 -12.80
C PRO A 69 0.52 6.25 -12.72
N SER A 70 1.32 7.19 -12.23
CA SER A 70 2.77 7.03 -12.06
C SER A 70 3.18 6.43 -10.70
N LEU A 71 2.23 6.08 -9.83
CA LEU A 71 2.54 5.46 -8.54
C LEU A 71 3.05 4.03 -8.73
N GLY A 72 4.19 3.72 -8.10
CA GLY A 72 4.74 2.36 -8.04
C GLY A 72 4.38 1.57 -6.78
N GLY A 73 3.93 2.25 -5.73
CA GLY A 73 3.63 1.63 -4.46
C GLY A 73 3.03 2.59 -3.45
N ILE A 74 2.24 2.05 -2.53
CA ILE A 74 1.55 2.79 -1.48
C ILE A 74 1.83 2.10 -0.15
N VAL A 75 2.19 2.90 0.85
CA VAL A 75 2.42 2.44 2.22
C VAL A 75 1.44 3.14 3.14
N HIS A 76 0.61 2.35 3.82
CA HIS A 76 -0.28 2.82 4.87
C HIS A 76 0.24 2.35 6.24
N THR A 77 0.36 3.28 7.19
CA THR A 77 0.79 2.98 8.57
C THR A 77 0.11 3.93 9.55
N HIS A 78 0.05 3.51 10.80
CA HIS A 78 -0.28 4.38 11.93
C HIS A 78 1.00 4.74 12.72
N SER A 79 2.03 5.23 12.02
CA SER A 79 3.26 5.65 12.71
C SER A 79 2.98 6.75 13.74
N THR A 80 3.48 6.58 14.96
CA THR A 80 3.04 7.34 16.16
C THR A 80 2.94 8.86 15.93
N HIS A 81 4.01 9.47 15.42
CA HIS A 81 4.06 10.92 15.23
C HIS A 81 3.17 11.40 14.08
N ALA A 82 3.15 10.69 12.95
CA ALA A 82 2.28 11.07 11.82
C ALA A 82 0.80 10.94 12.19
N THR A 83 0.45 9.90 12.95
CA THR A 83 -0.91 9.72 13.50
C THR A 83 -1.28 10.86 14.44
N ALA A 84 -0.38 11.31 15.31
CA ALA A 84 -0.64 12.43 16.21
C ALA A 84 -0.95 13.74 15.43
N TRP A 85 -0.18 14.04 14.37
CA TRP A 85 -0.47 15.17 13.48
C TRP A 85 -1.82 15.02 12.76
N ALA A 86 -2.12 13.82 12.24
CA ALA A 86 -3.39 13.55 11.57
C ALA A 86 -4.58 13.70 12.52
N GLN A 87 -4.48 13.20 13.76
CA GLN A 87 -5.52 13.34 14.78
C GLN A 87 -5.72 14.79 15.24
N ALA A 88 -4.66 15.60 15.25
CA ALA A 88 -4.76 17.03 15.53
C ALA A 88 -5.46 17.81 14.40
N GLY A 89 -5.69 17.21 13.23
CA GLY A 89 -6.25 17.91 12.07
C GLY A 89 -5.32 18.99 11.52
N LEU A 90 -4.02 18.91 11.83
CA LEU A 90 -3.04 19.91 11.45
C LEU A 90 -2.19 19.41 10.28
N ALA A 91 -1.97 20.29 9.31
CA ALA A 91 -0.97 20.06 8.29
C ALA A 91 0.43 20.11 8.92
N ILE A 92 1.34 19.26 8.44
CA ILE A 92 2.77 19.35 8.81
C ILE A 92 3.32 20.64 8.17
N PRO A 93 3.80 21.61 8.97
CA PRO A 93 4.38 22.83 8.41
C PRO A 93 5.69 22.52 7.70
N GLY A 94 6.04 23.30 6.69
CA GLY A 94 7.32 23.20 5.98
C GLY A 94 8.50 23.68 6.83
N VAL A 95 8.86 22.92 7.87
CA VAL A 95 9.93 23.28 8.83
C VAL A 95 11.24 22.56 8.54
N ARG A 96 11.46 22.12 7.30
CA ARG A 96 12.74 21.48 6.96
C ARG A 96 13.85 22.52 7.07
N HIS A 97 14.68 22.36 8.09
CA HIS A 97 15.93 23.10 8.24
C HIS A 97 16.94 22.59 7.19
N HIS A 98 17.37 23.47 6.29
CA HIS A 98 18.80 23.65 6.16
C HIS A 98 19.30 24.31 7.46
N ALA A 99 19.67 23.50 8.44
CA ALA A 99 20.93 23.76 9.10
C ALA A 99 21.95 23.05 8.19
N ARG A 100 22.97 23.80 7.80
CA ARG A 100 23.98 23.43 6.81
C ARG A 100 24.50 22.01 6.99
#